data_AF-A0A954QS45-F1
#
_entry.id   AF-A0A954QS45-F1
#
_cell.length_a   1.000
_cell.length_b   1.000
_cell.length_c   1.000
_cell.angle_alpha   90.00
_cell.angle_beta   90.00
_cell.angle_gamma   90.00
#
_symmetry.space_group_name_H-M   'P 1'
#
loop_
_entity.id
_entity.type
_entity.pdbx_description
1 polymer ?
#
loop_
_entity_poly.entity_id
_entity_poly.type
_entity_poly.pdbx_seq_one_letter_code
_entity_poly.pdbx_strand_id
1 'polypeptide(L)'
;VYYPTTTNDRTPEGLKLPEPDSVVGTSFRNLGDSKEDYRWTFLNKSNRNQDDYTRIMEFSRAMATSTRTFNDVIGDYVDVDQWLRAYAFSVITGHGDNYGADGAQHNLQLYVRPSDNRVLFLPHDLDAFFDARRPLLGGNGDLRKFIRDLSNAHNYYGHVYDMLQTTFNEEYMTHWTDMYQRLLPAQRFDSHLSQLVTRTNFLLG
;
A
#
# COMPACT_ATOMS: atom_id res chain seq x y z
N VAL A 1 6.68 12.73 1.94
CA VAL A 1 7.19 13.75 1.00
C VAL A 1 8.70 13.58 0.88
N TYR A 2 9.17 13.29 -0.33
CA TYR A 2 10.59 13.18 -0.62
C TYR A 2 11.23 14.56 -0.74
N TYR A 3 12.46 14.69 -0.27
CA TYR A 3 13.23 15.92 -0.41
C TYR A 3 14.72 15.62 -0.62
N PRO A 4 15.38 16.38 -1.49
CA PRO A 4 16.81 16.24 -1.75
C PRO A 4 17.62 16.70 -0.54
N THR A 5 18.70 15.99 -0.23
CA THR A 5 19.58 16.32 0.91
C THR A 5 20.84 17.07 0.50
N THR A 6 21.12 17.18 -0.80
CA THR A 6 22.33 17.82 -1.33
C THR A 6 22.03 18.70 -2.55
N THR A 7 22.99 19.56 -2.88
CA THR A 7 22.99 20.41 -4.07
C THR A 7 24.25 20.21 -4.88
N ASN A 8 24.21 20.53 -6.18
CA ASN A 8 25.33 20.37 -7.11
C ASN A 8 26.59 21.16 -6.71
N ASP A 9 26.43 22.27 -5.98
CA ASP A 9 27.51 23.14 -5.52
C ASP A 9 27.63 23.22 -3.98
N ARG A 10 26.85 22.42 -3.25
CA ARG A 10 26.79 22.37 -1.78
C ARG A 10 26.31 23.67 -1.13
N THR A 11 25.72 24.60 -1.88
CA THR A 11 25.05 25.78 -1.33
C THR A 11 23.55 25.52 -1.11
N PRO A 12 22.88 26.23 -0.19
CA PRO A 12 21.43 26.09 -0.01
C PRO A 12 20.60 26.44 -1.25
N GLU A 13 21.10 27.32 -2.11
CA GLU A 13 20.45 27.81 -3.34
C GLU A 13 20.81 27.01 -4.59
N GLY A 14 21.82 26.13 -4.52
CA GLY A 14 22.26 25.29 -5.62
C GLY A 14 21.17 24.34 -6.14
N LEU A 15 21.37 23.85 -7.36
CA LEU A 15 20.46 22.90 -7.99
C LEU A 15 20.38 21.63 -7.14
N LYS A 16 19.16 21.22 -6.80
CA LYS A 16 18.93 20.05 -5.99
C LYS A 16 19.30 18.79 -6.78
N LEU A 17 20.12 17.94 -6.17
CA LEU A 17 20.42 16.62 -6.73
C LEU A 17 19.31 15.64 -6.34
N PRO A 18 18.85 14.77 -7.27
CA PRO A 18 17.80 13.80 -6.96
C PRO A 18 18.26 12.75 -5.95
N GLU A 19 19.57 12.51 -5.83
CA GLU A 19 20.16 11.59 -4.87
C GLU A 19 21.44 12.23 -4.28
N PRO A 20 21.72 12.06 -2.97
CA PRO A 20 20.87 11.40 -1.97
C PRO A 20 19.64 12.24 -1.58
N ASP A 21 18.53 11.55 -1.29
CA ASP A 21 17.29 12.11 -0.79
C ASP A 21 16.89 11.50 0.56
N SER A 22 15.78 11.99 1.10
CA SER A 22 15.14 11.47 2.31
C SER A 22 13.63 11.69 2.21
N VAL A 23 12.87 11.03 3.08
CA VAL A 23 11.41 11.08 3.08
C VAL A 23 10.86 11.46 4.45
N VAL A 24 9.92 12.40 4.46
CA VAL A 24 9.05 12.64 5.63
C VAL A 24 7.76 11.87 5.43
N GLY A 25 7.60 10.77 6.15
CA GLY A 25 6.36 9.99 6.17
C GLY A 25 5.25 10.73 6.90
N THR A 26 4.03 10.68 6.36
CA THR A 26 2.83 11.25 7.02
C THR A 26 1.78 10.17 7.14
N SER A 27 1.51 9.73 8.37
CA SER A 27 0.40 8.80 8.63
C SER A 27 -0.94 9.47 8.32
N PHE A 28 -1.97 8.66 8.07
CA PHE A 28 -3.33 9.17 8.03
C PHE A 28 -3.73 9.74 9.39
N ARG A 29 -3.93 11.05 9.42
CA ARG A 29 -4.30 11.79 10.63
C ARG A 29 -5.08 13.05 10.28
N ASN A 30 -5.62 13.71 11.30
CA ASN A 30 -6.11 15.08 11.14
C ASN A 30 -4.92 16.04 10.95
N LEU A 31 -4.80 16.68 9.78
CA LEU A 31 -3.73 17.63 9.48
C LEU A 31 -4.17 19.09 9.67
N GLY A 32 -5.46 19.33 9.87
CA GLY A 32 -6.04 20.67 9.97
C GLY A 32 -7.32 20.78 9.15
N ASP A 33 -7.89 21.98 9.09
CA ASP A 33 -9.10 22.28 8.31
C ASP A 33 -8.79 22.93 6.95
N SER A 34 -7.52 23.19 6.65
CA SER A 34 -7.10 23.69 5.34
C SER A 34 -6.73 22.54 4.41
N LYS A 35 -7.21 22.60 3.17
CA LYS A 35 -6.76 21.66 2.12
C LYS A 35 -5.26 21.74 1.84
N GLU A 36 -4.64 22.88 2.13
CA GLU A 36 -3.19 23.07 1.93
C GLU A 36 -2.36 22.20 2.87
N ASP A 37 -2.90 21.82 4.04
CA ASP A 37 -2.24 20.91 4.99
C ASP A 37 -2.15 19.47 4.43
N TYR A 38 -3.02 19.14 3.47
CA TYR A 38 -3.12 17.83 2.84
C TYR A 38 -2.44 17.78 1.47
N ARG A 39 -2.37 18.90 0.75
CA ARG A 39 -1.92 19.00 -0.64
C ARG A 39 -0.55 18.35 -0.88
N TRP A 40 0.39 18.60 0.01
CA TRP A 40 1.78 18.12 -0.15
C TRP A 40 1.93 16.62 0.12
N THR A 41 1.04 16.06 0.94
CA THR A 41 1.03 14.63 1.27
C THR A 41 0.22 13.82 0.24
N PHE A 42 -0.92 14.36 -0.20
CA PHE A 42 -1.85 13.70 -1.11
C PHE A 42 -1.93 14.48 -2.43
N LEU A 43 -1.13 14.08 -3.41
CA LEU A 43 -1.13 14.73 -4.72
C LEU A 43 -2.33 14.26 -5.56
N ASN A 44 -3.19 15.19 -5.96
CA ASN A 44 -4.27 14.90 -6.89
C ASN A 44 -3.70 14.48 -8.26
N LYS A 45 -3.97 13.23 -8.67
CA LYS A 45 -3.54 12.71 -9.97
C LYS A 45 -4.57 12.94 -11.06
N SER A 46 -5.86 12.85 -10.73
CA SER A 46 -7.01 13.16 -11.59
C SER A 46 -7.72 14.43 -11.11
N ASN A 47 -8.59 15.00 -11.95
CA ASN A 47 -9.44 16.15 -11.62
C ASN A 47 -8.72 17.33 -10.95
N ARG A 48 -7.44 17.56 -11.31
CA ARG A 48 -6.56 18.50 -10.61
C ARG A 48 -7.12 19.92 -10.50
N ASN A 49 -7.85 20.35 -11.53
CA ASN A 49 -8.47 21.68 -11.58
C ASN A 49 -9.61 21.86 -10.58
N GLN A 50 -10.25 20.77 -10.13
CA GLN A 50 -11.28 20.85 -9.09
C GLN A 50 -10.66 21.17 -7.73
N ASP A 51 -9.42 20.73 -7.52
CA ASP A 51 -8.64 21.03 -6.32
C ASP A 51 -9.37 20.70 -5.02
N ASP A 52 -10.14 19.60 -5.07
CA ASP A 52 -10.96 19.11 -3.97
C ASP A 52 -10.20 18.06 -3.17
N TYR A 53 -10.15 18.29 -1.87
CA TYR A 53 -9.50 17.45 -0.87
C TYR A 53 -10.48 16.96 0.19
N THR A 54 -11.74 17.42 0.14
CA THR A 54 -12.74 17.25 1.21
C THR A 54 -12.83 15.81 1.65
N ARG A 55 -12.98 14.91 0.68
CA ARG A 55 -13.13 13.48 0.98
C ARG A 55 -11.87 12.83 1.55
N ILE A 56 -10.69 13.27 1.11
CA ILE A 56 -9.41 12.79 1.65
C ILE A 56 -9.17 13.31 3.07
N MET A 57 -9.59 14.54 3.36
CA MET A 57 -9.51 15.12 4.70
C MET A 57 -10.41 14.35 5.68
N GLU A 58 -11.67 14.12 5.30
CA GLU A 58 -12.64 13.31 6.04
C GLU A 58 -12.11 11.89 6.31
N PHE A 59 -11.67 11.19 5.27
CA PHE A 59 -11.10 9.86 5.37
C PHE A 59 -9.87 9.83 6.29
N SER A 60 -8.95 10.79 6.17
CA SER A 60 -7.75 10.84 7.01
C SER A 60 -8.08 11.04 8.49
N ARG A 61 -9.15 11.79 8.80
CA ARG A 61 -9.67 11.95 10.17
C ARG A 61 -10.32 10.67 10.68
N ALA A 62 -11.10 9.97 9.84
CA ALA A 62 -11.67 8.67 10.19
C ALA A 62 -10.57 7.65 10.52
N MET A 63 -9.50 7.62 9.71
CA MET A 63 -8.32 6.79 9.96
C MET A 63 -7.60 7.14 11.27
N ALA A 64 -7.66 8.41 11.69
CA ALA A 64 -7.06 8.90 12.94
C ALA A 64 -7.85 8.51 14.20
N THR A 65 -9.07 7.98 14.06
CA THR A 65 -9.91 7.67 15.21
C THR A 65 -9.30 6.58 16.09
N SER A 66 -9.71 6.60 17.36
CA SER A 66 -9.23 5.61 18.34
C SER A 66 -9.59 4.21 17.88
N THR A 67 -8.76 3.23 18.24
CA THR A 67 -9.04 1.84 17.87
C THR A 67 -10.36 1.30 18.43
N ARG A 68 -10.89 1.90 19.50
CA ARG A 68 -12.20 1.53 20.08
C ARG A 68 -13.37 1.92 19.17
N THR A 69 -13.25 3.01 18.43
CA THR A 69 -14.34 3.60 17.61
C THR A 69 -14.11 3.42 16.12
N PHE A 70 -12.95 2.89 15.72
CA PHE A 70 -12.52 2.84 14.33
C PHE A 70 -13.48 2.04 13.43
N ASN A 71 -13.82 0.80 13.82
CA ASN A 71 -14.68 -0.06 13.02
C ASN A 71 -16.14 0.43 12.97
N ASP A 72 -16.55 1.29 13.92
CA ASP A 72 -17.89 1.88 13.93
C ASP A 72 -18.06 2.96 12.85
N VAL A 73 -16.97 3.61 12.44
CA VAL A 73 -17.02 4.80 11.55
C VAL A 73 -16.35 4.58 10.20
N ILE A 74 -15.35 3.70 10.10
CA ILE A 74 -14.50 3.64 8.91
C ILE A 74 -15.27 3.20 7.64
N GLY A 75 -16.31 2.38 7.81
CA GLY A 75 -17.16 1.91 6.70
C GLY A 75 -17.95 3.00 5.98
N ASP A 76 -18.09 4.18 6.58
CA ASP A 76 -18.68 5.36 5.92
C ASP A 76 -17.70 6.04 4.96
N TYR A 77 -16.39 5.76 5.08
CA TYR A 77 -15.33 6.41 4.33
C TYR A 77 -14.63 5.49 3.34
N VAL A 78 -14.56 4.20 3.63
CA VAL A 78 -13.85 3.22 2.79
C VAL A 78 -14.75 2.04 2.43
N ASP A 79 -14.40 1.38 1.34
CA ASP A 79 -14.87 0.03 1.06
C ASP A 79 -13.99 -0.94 1.84
N VAL A 80 -14.47 -1.40 3.01
CA VAL A 80 -13.68 -2.21 3.95
C VAL A 80 -13.20 -3.49 3.30
N ASP A 81 -14.07 -4.18 2.55
CA ASP A 81 -13.68 -5.42 1.87
C ASP A 81 -12.58 -5.19 0.83
N GLN A 82 -12.72 -4.12 0.01
CA GLN A 82 -11.70 -3.74 -0.96
C GLN A 82 -10.36 -3.40 -0.29
N TRP A 83 -10.38 -2.70 0.84
CA TRP A 83 -9.17 -2.39 1.62
C TRP A 83 -8.51 -3.65 2.18
N LEU A 84 -9.28 -4.56 2.77
CA LEU A 84 -8.76 -5.82 3.29
C LEU A 84 -8.16 -6.68 2.17
N ARG A 85 -8.78 -6.70 0.99
CA ARG A 85 -8.26 -7.39 -0.19
C ARG A 85 -6.96 -6.75 -0.71
N ALA A 86 -6.86 -5.43 -0.69
CA ALA A 86 -5.63 -4.71 -1.05
C ALA A 86 -4.49 -4.99 -0.05
N TYR A 87 -4.78 -5.02 1.25
CA TYR A 87 -3.81 -5.45 2.28
C TYR A 87 -3.35 -6.88 2.05
N ALA A 88 -4.28 -7.81 1.77
CA ALA A 88 -3.95 -9.21 1.50
C ALA A 88 -2.97 -9.30 0.33
N PHE A 89 -3.25 -8.60 -0.78
CA PHE A 89 -2.36 -8.54 -1.93
C PHE A 89 -0.97 -7.99 -1.57
N SER A 90 -0.87 -6.85 -0.89
CA SER A 90 0.42 -6.27 -0.50
C SER A 90 1.26 -7.21 0.37
N VAL A 91 0.61 -7.96 1.25
CA VAL A 91 1.30 -8.88 2.14
C VAL A 91 1.75 -10.14 1.41
N ILE A 92 0.93 -10.76 0.55
CA ILE A 92 1.33 -12.01 -0.12
C ILE A 92 2.55 -11.84 -1.03
N THR A 93 2.68 -10.68 -1.67
CA THR A 93 3.81 -10.38 -2.56
C THR A 93 5.14 -10.23 -1.85
N GLY A 94 5.13 -9.90 -0.55
CA GLY A 94 6.33 -9.78 0.27
C GLY A 94 7.18 -8.54 -0.01
N HIS A 95 6.78 -7.60 -0.85
CA HIS A 95 7.46 -6.30 -1.01
C HIS A 95 7.48 -5.52 0.32
N GLY A 96 8.45 -4.62 0.47
CA GLY A 96 8.55 -3.70 1.61
C GLY A 96 8.32 -2.26 1.17
N ASP A 97 8.62 -1.32 2.07
CA ASP A 97 8.56 0.12 1.80
C ASP A 97 7.18 0.55 1.27
N ASN A 98 6.12 -0.04 1.83
CA ASN A 98 4.77 0.08 1.30
C ASN A 98 3.70 0.16 2.39
N TYR A 99 2.75 1.07 2.20
CA TYR A 99 1.63 1.25 3.12
C TYR A 99 0.84 -0.01 3.42
N GLY A 100 0.59 -0.87 2.43
CA GLY A 100 -0.16 -2.11 2.61
C GLY A 100 0.66 -3.22 3.28
N ALA A 101 1.98 -3.23 3.09
CA ALA A 101 2.85 -4.29 3.57
C ALA A 101 3.41 -3.98 4.97
N ASP A 102 4.57 -3.34 5.05
CA ASP A 102 5.25 -3.00 6.30
C ASP A 102 4.70 -1.74 6.97
N GLY A 103 3.75 -1.05 6.34
CA GLY A 103 3.07 0.10 6.90
C GLY A 103 3.83 1.41 6.73
N ALA A 104 4.72 1.48 5.73
CA ALA A 104 5.38 2.73 5.35
C ALA A 104 4.34 3.81 4.98
N GLN A 105 4.65 5.08 5.21
CA GLN A 105 3.69 6.17 4.95
C GLN A 105 3.72 6.68 3.49
N HIS A 106 3.90 5.77 2.53
CA HIS A 106 3.90 6.04 1.08
C HIS A 106 3.66 4.73 0.29
N ASN A 107 3.82 4.80 -1.04
CA ASN A 107 3.64 3.67 -1.96
C ASN A 107 2.21 3.11 -1.97
N LEU A 108 1.26 4.04 -2.00
CA LEU A 108 -0.15 3.79 -2.22
C LEU A 108 -0.74 4.82 -3.17
N GLN A 109 -1.89 4.49 -3.76
CA GLN A 109 -2.79 5.46 -4.35
C GLN A 109 -4.18 5.33 -3.73
N LEU A 110 -4.85 6.47 -3.61
CA LEU A 110 -6.21 6.57 -3.12
C LEU A 110 -7.13 6.97 -4.27
N TYR A 111 -8.26 6.30 -4.39
CA TYR A 111 -9.28 6.62 -5.37
C TYR A 111 -10.62 6.83 -4.69
N VAL A 112 -11.17 8.05 -4.78
CA VAL A 112 -12.53 8.34 -4.32
C VAL A 112 -13.50 7.84 -5.38
N ARG A 113 -14.18 6.74 -5.10
CA ARG A 113 -15.12 6.11 -6.04
C ARG A 113 -16.39 6.97 -6.15
N PRO A 114 -16.74 7.49 -7.35
CA PRO A 114 -17.87 8.43 -7.47
C PRO A 114 -19.26 7.85 -7.16
N SER A 115 -19.43 6.53 -7.23
CA SER A 115 -20.74 5.89 -7.03
C SER A 115 -21.22 5.92 -5.57
N ASP A 116 -20.30 6.02 -4.61
CA ASP A 116 -20.60 5.95 -3.17
C ASP A 116 -19.64 6.78 -2.30
N ASN A 117 -18.77 7.57 -2.92
CA ASN A 117 -17.72 8.36 -2.28
C ASN A 117 -16.77 7.54 -1.38
N ARG A 118 -16.70 6.21 -1.51
CA ARG A 118 -15.76 5.42 -0.72
C ARG A 118 -14.35 5.56 -1.27
N VAL A 119 -13.37 5.72 -0.38
CA VAL A 119 -11.95 5.76 -0.73
C VAL A 119 -11.45 4.34 -0.89
N LEU A 120 -10.93 4.00 -2.07
CA LEU A 120 -10.30 2.72 -2.35
C LEU A 120 -8.78 2.83 -2.17
N PHE A 121 -8.16 1.76 -1.69
CA PHE A 121 -6.72 1.61 -1.58
C PHE A 121 -6.18 0.81 -2.77
N LEU A 122 -5.29 1.42 -3.55
CA LEU A 122 -4.57 0.78 -4.64
C LEU A 122 -3.07 0.70 -4.29
N PRO A 123 -2.50 -0.50 -4.09
CA PRO A 123 -1.06 -0.68 -3.91
C PRO A 123 -0.29 -0.10 -5.10
N HIS A 124 0.85 0.53 -4.81
CA HIS A 124 1.69 1.19 -5.81
C HIS A 124 3.17 1.01 -5.47
N ASP A 125 4.04 1.07 -6.47
CA ASP A 125 5.52 0.99 -6.29
C ASP A 125 5.92 -0.30 -5.56
N LEU A 126 5.76 -1.44 -6.26
CA LEU A 126 5.80 -2.79 -5.70
C LEU A 126 7.06 -3.56 -6.11
N ASP A 127 8.12 -2.86 -6.44
CA ASP A 127 9.30 -3.38 -7.14
C ASP A 127 10.52 -3.59 -6.23
N ALA A 128 10.40 -3.35 -4.91
CA ALA A 128 11.54 -3.38 -4.00
C ALA A 128 11.29 -4.07 -2.64
N PHE A 129 12.41 -4.37 -1.95
CA PHE A 129 12.48 -4.83 -0.56
C PHE A 129 11.70 -6.11 -0.24
N PHE A 130 11.71 -7.04 -1.18
CA PHE A 130 11.08 -8.35 -1.04
C PHE A 130 11.67 -9.17 0.11
N ASP A 131 10.79 -9.72 0.95
CA ASP A 131 11.14 -10.65 2.02
C ASP A 131 10.15 -11.81 2.05
N ALA A 132 10.67 -13.02 1.79
CA ALA A 132 9.88 -14.25 1.79
C ALA A 132 9.29 -14.58 3.18
N ARG A 133 9.84 -14.03 4.26
CA ARG A 133 9.46 -14.29 5.65
C ARG A 133 8.73 -13.12 6.33
N ARG A 134 8.31 -12.10 5.57
CA ARG A 134 7.55 -10.97 6.12
C ARG A 134 6.21 -11.47 6.71
N PRO A 135 5.89 -11.16 7.99
CA PRO A 135 4.70 -11.71 8.65
C PRO A 135 3.40 -11.17 8.04
N LEU A 136 2.29 -11.90 8.22
CA LEU A 136 0.97 -11.54 7.66
C LEU A 136 0.46 -10.15 8.06
N LEU A 137 0.91 -9.60 9.18
CA LEU A 137 0.49 -8.27 9.64
C LEU A 137 1.56 -7.20 9.44
N GLY A 138 2.75 -7.56 8.94
CA GLY A 138 3.81 -6.65 8.48
C GLY A 138 4.36 -5.60 9.45
N GLY A 139 3.84 -5.48 10.68
CA GLY A 139 4.07 -4.28 11.50
C GLY A 139 3.03 -3.17 11.29
N ASN A 140 2.06 -3.38 10.40
CA ASN A 140 1.06 -2.39 10.00
C ASN A 140 0.01 -2.14 11.10
N GLY A 141 0.08 -0.96 11.73
CA GLY A 141 -0.86 -0.54 12.76
C GLY A 141 -2.26 -0.26 12.25
N ASP A 142 -2.41 0.19 11.00
CA ASP A 142 -3.71 0.50 10.40
C ASP A 142 -4.49 -0.77 10.06
N LEU A 143 -3.85 -1.75 9.40
CA LEU A 143 -4.44 -3.07 9.19
C LEU A 143 -4.93 -3.68 10.51
N ARG A 144 -4.12 -3.58 11.58
CA ARG A 144 -4.49 -4.05 12.92
C ARG A 144 -5.72 -3.37 13.51
N LYS A 145 -6.07 -2.14 13.11
CA LYS A 145 -7.33 -1.51 13.52
C LYS A 145 -8.53 -2.14 12.79
N PHE A 146 -8.42 -2.38 11.48
CA PHE A 146 -9.46 -3.03 10.69
C PHE A 146 -9.82 -4.41 11.22
N ILE A 147 -8.81 -5.27 11.42
CA ILE A 147 -9.02 -6.68 11.80
C ILE A 147 -9.27 -6.90 13.30
N ARG A 148 -9.47 -5.84 14.09
CA ARG A 148 -9.99 -6.01 15.46
C ARG A 148 -11.46 -6.39 15.47
N ASP A 149 -12.20 -6.01 14.43
CA ASP A 149 -13.49 -6.62 14.17
C ASP A 149 -13.29 -8.04 13.64
N LEU A 150 -14.03 -9.01 14.20
CA LEU A 150 -13.84 -10.43 13.87
C LEU A 150 -14.32 -10.76 12.45
N SER A 151 -15.33 -10.05 11.92
CA SER A 151 -15.77 -10.24 10.54
C SER A 151 -14.70 -9.74 9.57
N ASN A 152 -14.09 -8.58 9.85
CA ASN A 152 -12.99 -8.05 9.08
C ASN A 152 -11.76 -8.96 9.14
N ALA A 153 -11.43 -9.50 10.32
CA ALA A 153 -10.34 -10.48 10.44
C ALA A 153 -10.59 -11.70 9.57
N HIS A 154 -11.81 -12.27 9.63
CA HIS A 154 -12.19 -13.41 8.80
C HIS A 154 -12.08 -13.09 7.31
N ASN A 155 -12.58 -11.95 6.87
CA ASN A 155 -12.48 -11.52 5.46
C ASN A 155 -11.03 -11.32 5.03
N TYR A 156 -10.18 -10.69 5.86
CA TYR A 156 -8.77 -10.49 5.56
C TYR A 156 -8.03 -11.81 5.34
N TYR A 157 -8.13 -12.74 6.28
CA TYR A 157 -7.49 -14.05 6.17
C TYR A 157 -8.09 -14.88 5.04
N GLY A 158 -9.40 -14.73 4.78
CA GLY A 158 -10.07 -15.31 3.63
C GLY A 158 -9.50 -14.81 2.30
N HIS A 159 -9.30 -13.50 2.14
CA HIS A 159 -8.67 -12.91 0.95
C HIS A 159 -7.23 -13.39 0.75
N VAL A 160 -6.44 -13.46 1.84
CA VAL A 160 -5.08 -14.02 1.78
C VAL A 160 -5.13 -15.46 1.30
N TYR A 161 -5.95 -16.29 1.93
CA TYR A 161 -6.07 -17.71 1.58
C TYR A 161 -6.54 -17.89 0.13
N ASP A 162 -7.59 -17.19 -0.28
CA ASP A 162 -8.14 -17.19 -1.64
C ASP A 162 -7.06 -16.88 -2.68
N MET A 163 -6.31 -15.78 -2.51
CA MET A 163 -5.27 -15.39 -3.46
C MET A 163 -4.14 -16.42 -3.55
N LEU A 164 -3.70 -16.98 -2.42
CA LEU A 164 -2.68 -18.03 -2.40
C LEU A 164 -3.19 -19.31 -3.08
N GLN A 165 -4.48 -19.64 -2.97
CA GLN A 165 -5.04 -20.83 -3.62
C GLN A 165 -5.35 -20.63 -5.12
N THR A 166 -5.55 -19.39 -5.58
CA THR A 166 -6.07 -19.14 -6.94
C THR A 166 -5.10 -18.42 -7.88
N THR A 167 -4.39 -17.40 -7.41
CA THR A 167 -3.66 -16.46 -8.29
C THR A 167 -2.21 -16.19 -7.89
N PHE A 168 -1.78 -16.65 -6.71
CA PHE A 168 -0.44 -16.42 -6.18
C PHE A 168 0.16 -17.72 -5.63
N ASN A 169 0.15 -18.75 -6.47
CA ASN A 169 0.80 -20.04 -6.23
C ASN A 169 1.67 -20.45 -7.42
N GLU A 170 2.43 -21.52 -7.23
CA GLU A 170 3.34 -22.07 -8.23
C GLU A 170 2.64 -22.40 -9.55
N GLU A 171 1.49 -23.09 -9.49
CA GLU A 171 0.77 -23.55 -10.67
C GLU A 171 0.33 -22.37 -11.55
N TYR A 172 -0.35 -21.39 -10.97
CA TYR A 172 -0.81 -20.21 -11.69
C TYR A 172 0.36 -19.34 -12.17
N MET A 173 1.38 -19.13 -11.34
CA MET A 173 2.47 -18.21 -11.66
C MET A 173 3.49 -18.78 -12.63
N THR A 174 3.61 -20.11 -12.75
CA THR A 174 4.46 -20.77 -13.75
C THR A 174 4.11 -20.30 -15.17
N HIS A 175 2.82 -20.15 -15.49
CA HIS A 175 2.38 -19.63 -16.78
C HIS A 175 3.01 -18.27 -17.11
N TRP A 176 2.96 -17.33 -16.17
CA TRP A 176 3.47 -15.98 -16.35
C TRP A 176 5.00 -15.95 -16.40
N THR A 177 5.67 -16.69 -15.52
CA THR A 177 7.13 -16.73 -15.50
C THR A 177 7.70 -17.38 -16.76
N ASP A 178 7.07 -18.42 -17.30
CA ASP A 178 7.45 -19.02 -18.58
C ASP A 178 7.27 -18.05 -19.74
N MET A 179 6.14 -17.34 -19.78
CA MET A 179 5.89 -16.32 -20.80
C MET A 179 6.97 -15.23 -20.75
N TYR A 180 7.25 -14.68 -19.57
CA TYR A 180 8.26 -13.63 -19.42
C TYR A 180 9.67 -14.13 -19.72
N GLN A 181 10.03 -15.37 -19.37
CA GLN A 181 11.32 -15.97 -19.71
C GLN A 181 11.54 -16.07 -21.23
N ARG A 182 10.49 -16.32 -22.01
CA ARG A 182 10.58 -16.33 -23.48
C ARG A 182 10.82 -14.94 -24.06
N LEU A 183 10.21 -13.92 -23.46
CA LEU A 183 10.34 -12.53 -23.91
C LEU A 183 11.67 -11.90 -23.47
N LEU A 184 12.16 -12.26 -22.29
CA LEU A 184 13.34 -11.68 -21.63
C LEU A 184 14.27 -12.80 -21.13
N PRO A 185 14.90 -13.57 -22.04
CA PRO A 185 15.66 -14.78 -21.68
C PRO A 185 16.90 -14.55 -20.82
N ALA A 186 17.38 -13.30 -20.71
CA ALA A 186 18.50 -12.93 -19.84
C ALA A 186 18.09 -12.79 -18.36
N GLN A 187 16.80 -12.70 -18.06
CA GLN A 187 16.29 -12.59 -16.69
C GLN A 187 16.08 -13.97 -16.06
N ARG A 188 16.01 -14.02 -14.73
CA ARG A 188 15.92 -15.23 -13.91
C ARG A 188 14.51 -15.42 -13.34
N PHE A 189 13.51 -15.60 -14.20
CA PHE A 189 12.12 -15.77 -13.75
C PHE A 189 11.92 -17.06 -12.95
N ASP A 190 12.74 -18.09 -13.18
CA ASP A 190 12.83 -19.31 -12.37
C ASP A 190 13.12 -19.02 -10.88
N SER A 191 14.04 -18.08 -10.63
CA SER A 191 14.40 -17.65 -9.29
C SER A 191 13.26 -16.88 -8.63
N HIS A 192 12.57 -16.02 -9.38
CA HIS A 192 11.41 -15.27 -8.86
C HIS A 192 10.24 -16.21 -8.50
N LEU A 193 9.98 -17.23 -9.33
CA LEU A 193 8.99 -18.26 -9.00
C LEU A 193 9.36 -19.00 -7.71
N SER A 194 10.62 -19.42 -7.58
CA SER A 194 11.10 -20.12 -6.38
C SER A 194 10.95 -19.27 -5.10
N GLN A 195 11.19 -17.96 -5.19
CA GLN A 195 10.96 -17.02 -4.09
C GLN A 195 9.47 -16.90 -3.74
N LEU A 196 8.60 -16.82 -4.74
CA LEU A 196 7.14 -16.79 -4.57
C LEU A 196 6.63 -18.07 -3.88
N VAL A 197 7.15 -19.24 -4.26
CA VAL A 197 6.79 -20.52 -3.62
C VAL A 197 7.24 -20.54 -2.16
N THR A 198 8.48 -20.11 -1.88
CA THR A 198 8.97 -19.99 -0.50
C THR A 198 8.08 -19.09 0.34
N ARG A 199 7.66 -17.96 -0.24
CA ARG A 199 6.76 -17.00 0.40
C ARG A 199 5.38 -17.59 0.69
N THR A 200 4.80 -18.27 -0.29
CA THR A 200 3.49 -18.93 -0.16
C THR A 200 3.51 -19.99 0.94
N ASN A 201 4.55 -20.84 0.96
CA ASN A 201 4.72 -21.86 2.00
C ASN A 201 4.85 -21.24 3.40
N PHE A 202 5.65 -20.18 3.55
CA PHE A 202 5.77 -19.47 4.82
C PHE A 202 4.43 -18.92 5.33
N LEU A 203 3.56 -18.45 4.42
CA LEU A 203 2.26 -17.89 4.80
C LEU A 203 1.23 -18.94 5.19
N LEU A 204 1.31 -20.13 4.62
CA LEU A 204 0.38 -21.23 4.91
C LEU A 204 0.78 -22.05 6.14
N GLY A 205 2.06 -22.01 6.55
CA GLY A 205 2.61 -22.74 7.70
C GLY A 205 3.27 -24.04 7.31
#